data_AF-A0A120CXU2-F1
#
_entry.id   AF-A0A120CXU2-F1
#
_cell.length_a   1.000
_cell.length_b   1.000
_cell.length_c   1.000
_cell.angle_alpha   90.00
_cell.angle_beta   90.00
_cell.angle_gamma   90.00
#
_symmetry.space_group_name_H-M   'P 1'
#
loop_
_entity.id
_entity.type
_entity.pdbx_description
1 polymer ?
#
loop_
_entity_poly.entity_id
_entity_poly.type
_entity_poly.pdbx_seq_one_letter_code
_entity_poly.pdbx_strand_id
1 'polypeptide(L)'
;MSATATATATATANTEQMSPARPSADSGGVVRARLPKPDWIRVRAPGPGAHAETVDIVRRHGLTTVCEEAGCPNIGECWSKRHATFMIMGDTCTRACAFCNVRTGMPRPLDPLEPERVAKAAGDLGLTHIVITSVDRDDLADGGAEHFARVISALRVSSPQTTVEILTPDFLRKDRALETVLASAPDVFNHNLETVPRLYLSIRPGARYFHSLRLLQRAKEIDPNVFTKSGIMVGLGETREEIMQVMDDMRSAGVDFLTIGQYLQPSPRHAPVVRFVPPAEFQSLRQIGMAKGFALVASSPFTRSSYHAGDDFAKLQAARRAATARI
;
A
#
# COMPACT_ATOMS: atom_id res chain seq x y z
N MET A 1 41.86 -34.62 -45.73
CA MET A 1 41.99 -33.25 -45.20
C MET A 1 40.67 -32.54 -45.52
N SER A 2 39.72 -32.57 -44.58
CA SER A 2 39.37 -31.42 -43.70
C SER A 2 38.60 -30.33 -44.46
N ALA A 3 37.42 -29.85 -44.08
CA ALA A 3 36.42 -30.24 -43.09
C ALA A 3 35.13 -29.47 -43.47
N THR A 4 33.98 -30.13 -43.41
CA THR A 4 32.67 -29.51 -43.62
C THR A 4 32.19 -28.94 -42.28
N ALA A 5 31.95 -27.64 -42.20
CA ALA A 5 31.46 -26.99 -40.99
C ALA A 5 29.95 -27.24 -40.82
N THR A 6 29.58 -27.97 -39.76
CA THR A 6 28.19 -28.17 -39.35
C THR A 6 27.84 -27.17 -38.25
N ALA A 7 26.88 -26.29 -38.52
CA ALA A 7 26.34 -25.36 -37.54
C ALA A 7 25.58 -26.14 -36.45
N THR A 8 26.02 -26.01 -35.19
CA THR A 8 25.37 -26.59 -34.03
C THR A 8 24.44 -25.55 -33.42
N ALA A 9 23.13 -25.82 -33.45
CA ALA A 9 22.13 -25.03 -32.75
C ALA A 9 22.23 -25.32 -31.23
N THR A 10 22.69 -24.34 -30.46
CA THR A 10 22.61 -24.36 -29.00
C THR A 10 21.20 -23.97 -28.56
N ALA A 11 20.44 -24.96 -28.10
CA ALA A 11 19.19 -24.76 -27.38
C ALA A 11 19.49 -24.11 -26.01
N THR A 12 19.10 -22.86 -25.83
CA THR A 12 19.09 -22.19 -24.53
C THR A 12 17.91 -22.73 -23.72
N ALA A 13 18.21 -23.45 -22.65
CA ALA A 13 17.23 -23.91 -21.68
C ALA A 13 16.59 -22.71 -20.97
N ASN A 14 15.29 -22.48 -21.22
CA ASN A 14 14.45 -21.59 -20.43
C ASN A 14 14.39 -22.12 -18.99
N THR A 15 15.04 -21.40 -18.08
CA THR A 15 14.84 -21.59 -16.65
C THR A 15 13.58 -20.83 -16.27
N GLU A 16 12.45 -21.52 -16.26
CA GLU A 16 11.23 -21.01 -15.60
C GLU A 16 11.54 -20.78 -14.12
N GLN A 17 11.73 -19.51 -13.75
CA GLN A 17 11.77 -19.10 -12.36
C GLN A 17 10.37 -19.24 -11.78
N MET A 18 10.13 -20.41 -11.19
CA MET A 18 8.93 -20.71 -10.42
C MET A 18 8.84 -19.75 -9.23
N SER A 19 7.88 -18.84 -9.27
CA SER A 19 7.57 -17.92 -8.17
C SER A 19 7.20 -18.73 -6.92
N PRO A 20 7.63 -18.35 -5.70
CA PRO A 20 7.32 -19.15 -4.52
C PRO A 20 5.82 -19.10 -4.26
N ALA A 21 5.15 -20.23 -4.51
CA ALA A 21 3.78 -20.45 -4.08
C ALA A 21 3.69 -20.22 -2.56
N ARG A 22 2.53 -19.70 -2.10
CA ARG A 22 2.22 -19.63 -0.67
C ARG A 22 2.48 -21.03 -0.08
N PRO A 23 3.20 -21.16 1.04
CA PRO A 23 3.37 -22.47 1.68
C PRO A 23 1.98 -23.07 1.88
N SER A 24 1.77 -24.26 1.31
CA SER A 24 0.49 -24.95 1.42
C SER A 24 0.25 -25.26 2.89
N ALA A 25 -0.96 -24.93 3.36
CA ALA A 25 -1.40 -25.26 4.72
C ALA A 25 -1.67 -26.76 4.91
N ASP A 26 -1.09 -27.63 4.08
CA ASP A 26 -1.39 -29.06 4.01
C ASP A 26 -0.27 -29.93 4.61
N SER A 27 0.61 -29.33 5.41
CA SER A 27 1.60 -30.03 6.20
C SER A 27 1.13 -30.17 7.66
N GLY A 28 0.05 -30.92 7.90
CA GLY A 28 -0.33 -31.45 9.23
C GLY A 28 -0.31 -30.45 10.40
N GLY A 29 -0.52 -29.16 10.13
CA GLY A 29 -0.23 -28.09 11.07
C GLY A 29 -1.35 -27.87 12.07
N VAL A 30 -1.03 -27.91 13.35
CA VAL A 30 -1.91 -27.53 14.47
C VAL A 30 -2.65 -26.24 14.11
N VAL A 31 -3.97 -26.31 13.95
CA VAL A 31 -4.84 -25.13 13.80
C VAL A 31 -4.71 -24.32 15.09
N ARG A 32 -3.83 -23.33 15.11
CA ARG A 32 -3.71 -22.42 16.25
C ARG A 32 -5.05 -21.71 16.42
N ALA A 33 -5.68 -21.88 17.58
CA ALA A 33 -6.93 -21.23 17.91
C ALA A 33 -6.80 -19.71 17.73
N ARG A 34 -7.74 -19.11 17.00
CA ARG A 34 -7.77 -17.66 16.80
C ARG A 34 -8.00 -16.97 18.14
N LEU A 35 -7.18 -15.94 18.43
CA LEU A 35 -7.44 -15.08 19.57
C LEU A 35 -8.84 -14.46 19.44
N PRO A 36 -9.67 -14.49 20.50
CA PRO A 36 -10.99 -13.86 20.46
C PRO A 36 -10.84 -12.36 20.23
N LYS A 37 -11.64 -11.81 19.31
CA LYS A 37 -11.64 -10.36 19.05
C LYS A 37 -12.20 -9.64 20.27
N PRO A 38 -11.46 -8.68 20.86
CA PRO A 38 -11.98 -7.89 21.97
C PRO A 38 -13.10 -6.96 21.50
N ASP A 39 -13.90 -6.44 22.44
CA ASP A 39 -15.10 -5.67 22.11
C ASP A 39 -14.84 -4.39 21.29
N TRP A 40 -13.66 -3.78 21.45
CA TRP A 40 -13.25 -2.59 20.68
C TRP A 40 -12.81 -2.90 19.24
N ILE A 41 -12.69 -4.17 18.85
CA ILE A 41 -12.42 -4.61 17.46
C ILE A 41 -13.75 -5.01 16.81
N ARG A 42 -14.68 -4.05 16.79
CA ARG A 42 -15.97 -4.15 16.11
C ARG A 42 -16.25 -2.87 15.34
N VAL A 43 -16.53 -3.01 14.06
CA VAL A 43 -17.03 -1.93 13.20
C VAL A 43 -18.53 -2.07 13.04
N ARG A 44 -19.24 -0.94 13.01
CA ARG A 44 -20.66 -0.91 12.72
C ARG A 44 -20.85 -1.18 11.23
N ALA A 45 -21.75 -2.10 10.88
CA ALA A 45 -22.13 -2.30 9.49
C ALA A 45 -22.77 -1.00 8.94
N PRO A 46 -22.45 -0.60 7.71
CA PRO A 46 -23.12 0.53 7.08
C PRO A 46 -24.63 0.28 7.00
N GLY A 47 -25.41 1.37 7.06
CA GLY A 47 -26.86 1.28 6.81
C GLY A 47 -27.16 0.83 5.36
N PRO A 48 -28.36 0.32 5.09
CA PRO A 48 -28.79 -0.06 3.73
C PRO A 48 -28.62 1.11 2.75
N GLY A 49 -28.06 0.85 1.57
CA GLY A 49 -27.91 1.84 0.49
C GLY A 49 -26.83 2.90 0.67
N ALA A 50 -26.19 3.00 1.85
CA ALA A 50 -25.25 4.08 2.18
C ALA A 50 -24.02 4.17 1.26
N HIS A 51 -23.71 3.13 0.49
CA HIS A 51 -22.56 3.07 -0.41
C HIS A 51 -22.92 2.60 -1.84
N ALA A 52 -24.22 2.49 -2.17
CA ALA A 52 -24.67 1.93 -3.45
C ALA A 52 -24.15 2.73 -4.66
N GLU A 53 -24.14 4.06 -4.57
CA GLU A 53 -23.61 4.93 -5.63
C GLU A 53 -22.13 4.65 -5.92
N THR A 54 -21.30 4.50 -4.88
CA THR A 54 -19.88 4.17 -5.04
C THR A 54 -19.68 2.78 -5.61
N VAL A 55 -20.47 1.79 -5.18
CA VAL A 55 -20.47 0.44 -5.78
C VAL A 55 -20.75 0.53 -7.27
N ASP A 56 -21.82 1.23 -7.65
CA ASP A 56 -22.28 1.32 -9.03
C ASP A 56 -21.23 2.00 -9.93
N ILE A 57 -20.60 3.07 -9.46
CA ILE A 57 -19.57 3.78 -10.21
C ILE A 57 -18.33 2.88 -10.40
N VAL A 58 -17.84 2.24 -9.34
CA VAL A 58 -16.68 1.33 -9.41
C VAL A 58 -16.95 0.20 -10.41
N ARG A 59 -18.13 -0.44 -10.32
CA ARG A 59 -18.52 -1.55 -11.20
C ARG A 59 -18.73 -1.10 -12.65
N ARG A 60 -19.38 0.05 -12.88
CA ARG A 60 -19.61 0.61 -14.22
C ARG A 60 -18.31 0.87 -14.96
N HIS A 61 -17.25 1.28 -14.26
CA HIS A 61 -15.93 1.50 -14.85
C HIS A 61 -15.04 0.25 -14.89
N GLY A 62 -15.54 -0.89 -14.40
CA GLY A 62 -14.78 -2.13 -14.35
C GLY A 62 -13.49 -2.02 -13.52
N LEU A 63 -13.53 -1.22 -12.45
CA LEU A 63 -12.36 -0.94 -11.62
C LEU A 63 -12.32 -1.86 -10.39
N THR A 64 -11.12 -2.04 -9.87
CA THR A 64 -10.86 -2.80 -8.64
C THR A 64 -10.54 -1.81 -7.51
N THR A 65 -10.97 -2.13 -6.29
CA THR A 65 -10.60 -1.35 -5.10
C THR A 65 -9.92 -2.23 -4.07
N VAL A 66 -8.90 -1.70 -3.39
CA VAL A 66 -8.31 -2.41 -2.24
C VAL A 66 -9.30 -2.50 -1.08
N CYS A 67 -10.32 -1.63 -1.05
CA CYS A 67 -11.40 -1.65 -0.08
C CYS A 67 -12.10 -3.02 -0.06
N GLU A 68 -12.43 -3.55 -1.24
CA GLU A 68 -13.06 -4.85 -1.43
C GLU A 68 -12.03 -5.98 -1.31
N GLU A 69 -10.94 -5.92 -2.08
CA GLU A 69 -9.97 -7.02 -2.19
C GLU A 69 -9.23 -7.32 -0.87
N ALA A 70 -8.98 -6.29 -0.05
CA ALA A 70 -8.38 -6.46 1.27
C ALA A 70 -9.39 -6.78 2.38
N GLY A 71 -10.70 -6.81 2.09
CA GLY A 71 -11.75 -7.02 3.09
C GLY A 71 -11.78 -5.91 4.16
N CYS A 72 -11.69 -4.65 3.73
CA CYS A 72 -11.49 -3.52 4.63
C CYS A 72 -12.69 -3.32 5.58
N PRO A 73 -12.47 -3.28 6.91
CA PRO A 73 -13.57 -3.06 7.87
C PRO A 73 -14.19 -1.66 7.75
N ASN A 74 -13.50 -0.70 7.11
CA ASN A 74 -13.93 0.69 6.99
C ASN A 74 -14.69 0.98 5.69
N ILE A 75 -14.91 -0.02 4.83
CA ILE A 75 -15.49 0.16 3.49
C ILE A 75 -16.81 0.93 3.53
N GLY A 76 -17.70 0.59 4.47
CA GLY A 76 -18.99 1.23 4.62
C GLY A 76 -18.91 2.72 4.95
N GLU A 77 -18.02 3.11 5.87
CA GLU A 77 -17.83 4.51 6.22
C GLU A 77 -17.19 5.28 5.06
N CYS A 78 -16.10 4.76 4.49
CA CYS A 78 -15.38 5.43 3.41
C CYS A 78 -16.28 5.65 2.19
N TRP A 79 -16.98 4.61 1.74
CA TRP A 79 -17.81 4.70 0.54
C TRP A 79 -19.06 5.58 0.76
N SER A 80 -19.59 5.65 1.99
CA SER A 80 -20.67 6.62 2.29
C SER A 80 -20.24 8.09 2.15
N LYS A 81 -18.94 8.35 2.23
CA LYS A 81 -18.32 9.66 1.98
C LYS A 81 -17.78 9.79 0.56
N ARG A 82 -18.19 8.87 -0.34
CA ARG A 82 -17.68 8.72 -1.71
C ARG A 82 -16.17 8.52 -1.80
N HIS A 83 -15.50 8.10 -0.72
CA HIS A 83 -14.05 7.86 -0.69
C HIS A 83 -13.73 6.40 -1.02
N ALA A 84 -12.95 6.18 -2.07
CA ALA A 84 -12.48 4.85 -2.46
C ALA A 84 -10.98 4.88 -2.78
N THR A 85 -10.30 3.78 -2.49
CA THR A 85 -8.91 3.57 -2.88
C THR A 85 -8.87 2.59 -4.04
N PHE A 86 -8.53 3.11 -5.22
CA PHE A 86 -8.47 2.31 -6.43
C PHE A 86 -7.21 1.45 -6.42
N MET A 87 -7.37 0.18 -6.74
CA MET A 87 -6.26 -0.75 -6.93
C MET A 87 -6.09 -0.99 -8.43
N ILE A 88 -5.08 -0.35 -9.01
CA ILE A 88 -4.75 -0.46 -10.43
C ILE A 88 -3.96 -1.75 -10.69
N MET A 89 -3.88 -2.13 -11.97
CA MET A 89 -3.18 -3.33 -12.45
C MET A 89 -3.81 -4.66 -12.00
N GLY A 90 -5.10 -4.62 -11.67
CA GLY A 90 -5.92 -5.79 -11.33
C GLY A 90 -5.88 -6.21 -9.86
N ASP A 91 -6.35 -7.43 -9.63
CA ASP A 91 -6.62 -8.04 -8.30
C ASP A 91 -5.63 -9.16 -7.93
N THR A 92 -4.63 -9.41 -8.78
CA THR A 92 -3.69 -10.53 -8.66
C THR A 92 -2.28 -10.01 -8.53
N CYS A 93 -1.66 -10.33 -7.41
CA CYS A 93 -0.32 -9.89 -7.05
C CYS A 93 0.72 -10.99 -7.34
N THR A 94 1.87 -10.58 -7.87
CA THR A 94 3.02 -11.48 -8.08
C THR A 94 3.67 -11.92 -6.77
N ARG A 95 3.35 -11.26 -5.64
CA ARG A 95 3.90 -11.54 -4.32
C ARG A 95 2.87 -12.11 -3.34
N ALA A 96 3.39 -12.73 -2.28
CA ALA A 96 2.63 -13.46 -1.27
C ALA A 96 2.91 -12.95 0.15
N CYS A 97 2.63 -11.67 0.42
CA CYS A 97 2.74 -11.13 1.77
C CYS A 97 1.80 -11.89 2.73
N ALA A 98 2.32 -12.36 3.87
CA ALA A 98 1.62 -13.27 4.77
C ALA A 98 0.39 -12.63 5.45
N PHE A 99 0.28 -11.30 5.43
CA PHE A 99 -0.84 -10.54 5.98
C PHE A 99 -1.90 -10.17 4.94
N CYS A 100 -1.56 -10.21 3.64
CA CYS A 100 -2.35 -9.56 2.59
C CYS A 100 -3.40 -10.51 2.01
N ASN A 101 -4.65 -10.03 1.94
CA ASN A 101 -5.78 -10.81 1.43
C ASN A 101 -5.89 -10.82 -0.11
N VAL A 102 -5.16 -9.94 -0.81
CA VAL A 102 -5.16 -9.88 -2.27
C VAL A 102 -4.68 -11.22 -2.84
N ARG A 103 -5.28 -11.66 -3.95
CA ARG A 103 -4.94 -12.93 -4.60
C ARG A 103 -3.49 -12.92 -5.05
N THR A 104 -2.77 -14.02 -4.81
CA THR A 104 -1.43 -14.22 -5.39
C THR A 104 -1.53 -15.08 -6.65
N GLY A 105 -0.80 -14.71 -7.69
CA GLY A 105 -0.72 -15.48 -8.94
C GLY A 105 -0.06 -14.68 -10.06
N MET A 106 -0.16 -15.18 -11.28
CA MET A 106 0.27 -14.44 -12.47
C MET A 106 -0.82 -13.43 -12.89
N PRO A 107 -0.52 -12.13 -12.91
CA PRO A 107 -1.49 -11.11 -13.32
C PRO A 107 -1.83 -11.20 -14.81
N ARG A 108 -2.98 -10.63 -15.19
CA ARG A 108 -3.32 -10.41 -16.60
C ARG A 108 -2.48 -9.26 -17.20
N PRO A 109 -2.36 -9.17 -18.54
CA PRO A 109 -1.78 -7.99 -19.19
C PRO A 109 -2.43 -6.69 -18.68
N LEU A 110 -1.64 -5.62 -18.64
CA LEU A 110 -2.16 -4.30 -18.29
C LEU A 110 -3.27 -3.89 -19.27
N ASP A 111 -4.35 -3.35 -18.72
CA ASP A 111 -5.38 -2.71 -19.53
C ASP A 111 -4.94 -1.27 -19.85
N PRO A 112 -4.70 -0.93 -21.13
CA PRO A 112 -4.21 0.39 -21.50
C PRO A 112 -5.21 1.52 -21.26
N LEU A 113 -6.50 1.23 -21.05
CA LEU A 113 -7.57 2.20 -20.77
C LEU A 113 -7.90 2.32 -19.27
N GLU A 114 -7.25 1.53 -18.40
CA GLU A 114 -7.45 1.66 -16.95
C GLU A 114 -7.17 3.08 -16.41
N PRO A 115 -6.10 3.80 -16.83
CA PRO A 115 -5.84 5.16 -16.36
C PRO A 115 -7.02 6.13 -16.55
N GLU A 116 -7.62 6.11 -17.73
CA GLU A 116 -8.71 6.99 -18.14
C GLU A 116 -10.01 6.62 -17.42
N ARG A 117 -10.24 5.32 -17.18
CA ARG A 117 -11.38 4.86 -16.39
C ARG A 117 -11.26 5.25 -14.92
N VAL A 118 -10.06 5.15 -14.33
CA VAL A 118 -9.81 5.65 -12.96
C VAL A 118 -10.06 7.16 -12.89
N ALA A 119 -9.54 7.91 -13.86
CA ALA A 119 -9.70 9.35 -13.93
C ALA A 119 -11.18 9.77 -14.07
N LYS A 120 -11.95 9.07 -14.91
CA LYS A 120 -13.39 9.28 -15.04
C LYS A 120 -14.16 8.88 -13.77
N ALA A 121 -13.82 7.77 -13.13
CA ALA A 121 -14.44 7.35 -11.88
C ALA A 121 -14.22 8.36 -10.75
N ALA A 122 -13.03 8.97 -10.67
CA ALA A 122 -12.73 10.02 -9.71
C ALA A 122 -13.62 11.25 -9.90
N GLY A 123 -13.84 11.66 -11.16
CA GLY A 123 -14.77 12.74 -11.52
C GLY A 123 -16.22 12.39 -11.21
N ASP A 124 -16.69 11.20 -11.59
CA ASP A 124 -18.06 10.73 -11.32
C ASP A 124 -18.35 10.67 -9.80
N LEU A 125 -17.35 10.36 -8.97
CA LEU A 125 -17.45 10.37 -7.50
C LEU A 125 -17.29 11.76 -6.88
N GLY A 126 -16.81 12.75 -7.62
CA GLY A 126 -16.51 14.09 -7.11
C GLY A 126 -15.39 14.10 -6.07
N LEU A 127 -14.34 13.28 -6.26
CA LEU A 127 -13.24 13.16 -5.29
C LEU A 127 -12.40 14.44 -5.22
N THR A 128 -12.23 15.00 -4.03
CA THR A 128 -11.25 16.07 -3.77
C THR A 128 -9.84 15.52 -3.49
N HIS A 129 -9.78 14.26 -3.04
CA HIS A 129 -8.55 13.52 -2.81
C HIS A 129 -8.75 12.07 -3.23
N ILE A 130 -7.83 11.52 -4.01
CA ILE A 130 -7.84 10.13 -4.47
C ILE A 130 -6.60 9.41 -3.96
N VAL A 131 -6.79 8.16 -3.49
CA VAL A 131 -5.69 7.25 -3.19
C VAL A 131 -5.64 6.17 -4.26
N ILE A 132 -4.48 5.99 -4.89
CA ILE A 132 -4.22 4.95 -5.87
C ILE A 132 -3.18 3.99 -5.29
N THR A 133 -3.47 2.70 -5.31
CA THR A 133 -2.52 1.64 -4.96
C THR A 133 -2.44 0.63 -6.09
N SER A 134 -1.48 -0.29 -6.04
CA SER A 134 -1.46 -1.42 -6.96
C SER A 134 -1.11 -2.72 -6.25
N VAL A 135 -1.27 -3.81 -6.98
CA VAL A 135 -0.56 -5.07 -6.73
C VAL A 135 0.92 -4.95 -7.12
N ASP A 136 1.78 -5.83 -6.61
CA ASP A 136 3.15 -5.97 -7.14
C ASP A 136 3.10 -6.63 -8.53
N ARG A 137 3.82 -6.03 -9.49
CA ARG A 137 3.95 -6.48 -10.88
C ARG A 137 5.40 -6.83 -11.22
N ASP A 138 5.96 -7.81 -10.52
CA ASP A 138 7.34 -8.25 -10.76
C ASP A 138 7.55 -8.77 -12.20
N ASP A 139 6.47 -9.16 -12.89
CA ASP A 139 6.43 -9.57 -14.30
C ASP A 139 6.68 -8.44 -15.30
N LEU A 140 6.50 -7.17 -14.90
CA LEU A 140 6.75 -6.01 -15.75
C LEU A 140 8.19 -5.49 -15.55
N ALA A 141 8.83 -5.03 -16.63
CA ALA A 141 10.21 -4.53 -16.58
C ALA A 141 10.39 -3.34 -15.62
N ASP A 142 9.38 -2.46 -15.52
CA ASP A 142 9.35 -1.27 -14.67
C ASP A 142 8.57 -1.46 -13.37
N GLY A 143 8.02 -2.66 -13.13
CA GLY A 143 7.18 -2.95 -11.97
C GLY A 143 5.82 -2.23 -11.97
N GLY A 144 5.39 -1.67 -13.12
CA GLY A 144 4.15 -0.90 -13.25
C GLY A 144 4.28 0.60 -12.96
N ALA A 145 5.50 1.12 -12.82
CA ALA A 145 5.78 2.53 -12.57
C ALA A 145 5.17 3.47 -13.63
N GLU A 146 5.32 3.13 -14.91
CA GLU A 146 4.73 3.90 -16.02
C GLU A 146 3.21 3.92 -15.92
N HIS A 147 2.60 2.83 -15.47
CA HIS A 147 1.14 2.74 -15.33
C HIS A 147 0.61 3.66 -14.22
N PHE A 148 1.31 3.76 -13.09
CA PHE A 148 1.04 4.79 -12.08
C PHE A 148 1.12 6.20 -12.67
N ALA A 149 2.20 6.50 -13.40
CA ALA A 149 2.42 7.82 -14.01
C ALA A 149 1.31 8.19 -15.01
N ARG A 150 0.84 7.23 -15.80
CA ARG A 150 -0.29 7.41 -16.73
C ARG A 150 -1.61 7.68 -16.00
N VAL A 151 -1.90 6.99 -14.90
CA VAL A 151 -3.11 7.24 -14.08
C VAL A 151 -3.08 8.65 -13.51
N ILE A 152 -1.94 9.07 -12.94
CA ILE A 152 -1.79 10.43 -12.40
C ILE A 152 -1.96 11.46 -13.51
N SER A 153 -1.34 11.26 -14.68
CA SER A 153 -1.46 12.17 -15.81
C SER A 153 -2.91 12.31 -16.30
N ALA A 154 -3.64 11.19 -16.40
CA ALA A 154 -5.06 11.19 -16.77
C ALA A 154 -5.91 11.97 -15.74
N LEU A 155 -5.65 11.80 -14.44
CA LEU A 155 -6.31 12.55 -13.37
C LEU A 155 -6.01 14.05 -13.43
N ARG A 156 -4.78 14.45 -13.74
CA ARG A 156 -4.43 15.88 -13.89
C ARG A 156 -5.19 16.52 -15.05
N VAL A 157 -5.54 15.76 -16.09
CA VAL A 157 -6.34 16.25 -17.21
C VAL A 157 -7.83 16.30 -16.86
N SER A 158 -8.39 15.22 -16.33
CA SER A 158 -9.85 15.12 -16.11
C SER A 158 -10.34 15.75 -14.81
N SER A 159 -9.47 15.88 -13.82
CA SER A 159 -9.80 16.28 -12.45
C SER A 159 -8.64 17.07 -11.83
N PRO A 160 -8.25 18.23 -12.41
CA PRO A 160 -7.04 18.97 -12.03
C PRO A 160 -7.03 19.46 -10.57
N GLN A 161 -8.19 19.57 -9.92
CA GLN A 161 -8.32 19.98 -8.52
C GLN A 161 -8.21 18.80 -7.54
N THR A 162 -8.30 17.57 -8.01
CA THR A 162 -8.19 16.38 -7.18
C THR A 162 -6.74 16.13 -6.81
N THR A 163 -6.47 16.07 -5.51
CA THR A 163 -5.15 15.73 -4.99
C THR A 163 -4.93 14.21 -5.03
N VAL A 164 -3.70 13.77 -5.30
CA VAL A 164 -3.38 12.37 -5.59
C VAL A 164 -2.36 11.83 -4.58
N GLU A 165 -2.79 10.88 -3.75
CA GLU A 165 -1.90 10.03 -2.97
C GLU A 165 -1.67 8.72 -3.73
N ILE A 166 -0.42 8.29 -3.84
CA ILE A 166 -0.08 6.96 -4.34
C ILE A 166 0.49 6.09 -3.24
N LEU A 167 0.01 4.86 -3.12
CA LEU A 167 0.58 3.80 -2.29
C LEU A 167 1.26 2.79 -3.21
N THR A 168 2.59 2.86 -3.29
CA THR A 168 3.34 2.09 -4.29
C THR A 168 3.85 0.76 -3.74
N PRO A 169 4.08 -0.23 -4.63
CA PRO A 169 5.04 -1.30 -4.39
C PRO A 169 6.45 -0.77 -4.05
N ASP A 170 7.36 -1.68 -3.74
CA ASP A 170 8.75 -1.31 -3.43
C ASP A 170 9.63 -1.11 -4.67
N PHE A 171 9.15 -1.48 -5.86
CA PHE A 171 9.90 -1.46 -7.11
C PHE A 171 11.28 -2.15 -7.01
N LEU A 172 11.39 -3.19 -6.20
CA LEU A 172 12.65 -3.90 -5.98
C LEU A 172 13.23 -4.44 -7.29
N ARG A 173 14.45 -4.00 -7.62
CA ARG A 173 15.17 -4.32 -8.89
C ARG A 173 14.46 -3.81 -10.15
N LYS A 174 13.76 -2.68 -10.06
CA LYS A 174 13.15 -1.99 -11.19
C LYS A 174 13.81 -0.63 -11.36
N ASP A 175 14.68 -0.54 -12.36
CA ASP A 175 15.46 0.67 -12.61
C ASP A 175 14.55 1.83 -12.99
N ARG A 176 14.84 3.01 -12.46
CA ARG A 176 14.12 4.27 -12.73
C ARG A 176 12.65 4.32 -12.35
N ALA A 177 12.09 3.26 -11.75
CA ALA A 177 10.67 3.19 -11.40
C ALA A 177 10.22 4.33 -10.46
N LEU A 178 11.03 4.62 -9.43
CA LEU A 178 10.77 5.73 -8.51
C LEU A 178 10.75 7.07 -9.24
N GLU A 179 11.76 7.32 -10.08
CA GLU A 179 11.93 8.55 -10.85
C GLU A 179 10.75 8.76 -11.82
N THR A 180 10.31 7.70 -12.51
CA THR A 180 9.14 7.75 -13.40
C THR A 180 7.88 8.15 -12.64
N VAL A 181 7.63 7.52 -11.49
CA VAL A 181 6.45 7.81 -10.67
C VAL A 181 6.49 9.25 -10.13
N LEU A 182 7.62 9.70 -9.60
CA LEU A 182 7.75 11.06 -9.06
C LEU A 182 7.67 12.14 -10.14
N ALA A 183 8.15 11.87 -11.36
CA ALA A 183 8.03 12.80 -12.48
C ALA A 183 6.56 13.13 -12.83
N SER A 184 5.61 12.26 -12.47
CA SER A 184 4.17 12.52 -12.61
C SER A 184 3.55 13.38 -11.51
N ALA A 185 4.35 13.81 -10.52
CA ALA A 185 3.98 14.75 -9.45
C ALA A 185 2.75 14.32 -8.61
N PRO A 186 2.82 13.18 -7.89
CA PRO A 186 1.84 12.86 -6.86
C PRO A 186 1.92 13.89 -5.72
N ASP A 187 0.80 14.16 -5.05
CA ASP A 187 0.75 15.05 -3.88
C ASP A 187 1.31 14.36 -2.61
N VAL A 188 1.11 13.04 -2.51
CA VAL A 188 1.64 12.19 -1.44
C VAL A 188 2.23 10.91 -2.04
N PHE A 189 3.51 10.66 -1.76
CA PHE A 189 4.19 9.41 -2.04
C PHE A 189 4.16 8.50 -0.80
N ASN A 190 3.36 7.43 -0.85
CA ASN A 190 3.18 6.48 0.24
C ASN A 190 3.82 5.14 -0.11
N HIS A 191 4.62 4.60 0.81
CA HIS A 191 5.08 3.22 0.77
C HIS A 191 5.12 2.68 2.20
N ASN A 192 4.34 1.64 2.50
CA ASN A 192 4.29 1.09 3.85
C ASN A 192 5.50 0.20 4.14
N LEU A 193 6.08 0.33 5.34
CA LEU A 193 7.02 -0.66 5.88
C LEU A 193 6.30 -1.89 6.45
N GLU A 194 5.05 -1.72 6.89
CA GLU A 194 4.12 -2.73 7.42
C GLU A 194 4.52 -3.34 8.77
N THR A 195 5.80 -3.64 9.00
CA THR A 195 6.26 -4.26 10.24
C THR A 195 7.74 -3.98 10.51
N VAL A 196 8.24 -4.48 11.64
CA VAL A 196 9.61 -4.29 12.14
C VAL A 196 10.62 -5.19 11.42
N PRO A 197 11.91 -4.84 11.36
CA PRO A 197 12.93 -5.58 10.60
C PRO A 197 12.98 -7.08 10.89
N ARG A 198 12.87 -7.49 12.16
CA ARG A 198 12.89 -8.91 12.57
C ARG A 198 11.78 -9.74 11.94
N LEU A 199 10.61 -9.15 11.69
CA LEU A 199 9.45 -9.83 11.12
C LEU A 199 9.37 -9.70 9.59
N TYR A 200 10.26 -8.92 8.97
CA TYR A 200 10.06 -8.49 7.58
C TYR A 200 10.05 -9.66 6.59
N LEU A 201 10.97 -10.62 6.71
CA LEU A 201 11.05 -11.74 5.76
C LEU A 201 9.91 -12.76 5.95
N SER A 202 9.40 -12.95 7.18
CA SER A 202 8.28 -13.85 7.43
C SER A 202 6.94 -13.24 7.03
N ILE A 203 6.81 -11.92 7.14
CA ILE A 203 5.57 -11.19 6.81
C ILE A 203 5.54 -10.72 5.35
N ARG A 204 6.70 -10.33 4.79
CA ARG A 204 6.90 -9.78 3.44
C ARG A 204 8.08 -10.45 2.73
N PRO A 205 8.00 -11.74 2.37
CA PRO A 205 9.13 -12.49 1.82
C PRO A 205 9.73 -11.88 0.54
N GLY A 206 8.91 -11.21 -0.27
CA GLY A 206 9.33 -10.56 -1.52
C GLY A 206 9.94 -9.16 -1.36
N ALA A 207 9.89 -8.55 -0.16
CA ALA A 207 10.37 -7.20 0.08
C ALA A 207 11.60 -7.17 1.01
N ARG A 208 12.30 -6.02 1.08
CA ARG A 208 13.43 -5.81 2.00
C ARG A 208 13.25 -4.51 2.79
N TYR A 209 13.40 -4.57 4.12
CA TYR A 209 13.15 -3.43 5.02
C TYR A 209 13.93 -2.18 4.62
N PHE A 210 15.26 -2.29 4.51
CA PHE A 210 16.11 -1.16 4.16
C PHE A 210 15.90 -0.67 2.72
N HIS A 211 15.46 -1.53 1.81
CA HIS A 211 15.09 -1.09 0.45
C HIS A 211 13.82 -0.23 0.49
N SER A 212 12.79 -0.68 1.21
CA SER A 212 11.55 0.08 1.40
C SER A 212 11.77 1.41 2.12
N LEU A 213 12.65 1.44 3.12
CA LEU A 213 13.05 2.68 3.78
C LEU A 213 13.83 3.61 2.84
N ARG A 214 14.78 3.06 2.07
CA ARG A 214 15.57 3.82 1.09
C ARG A 214 14.69 4.37 -0.03
N LEU A 215 13.63 3.67 -0.44
CA LEU A 215 12.65 4.17 -1.42
C LEU A 215 12.01 5.48 -0.96
N LEU A 216 11.52 5.53 0.28
CA LEU A 216 10.93 6.74 0.89
C LEU A 216 11.95 7.86 1.02
N GLN A 217 13.17 7.53 1.46
CA GLN A 217 14.26 8.49 1.55
C GLN A 217 14.61 9.09 0.19
N ARG A 218 14.77 8.25 -0.83
CA ARG A 218 15.05 8.72 -2.20
C ARG A 218 13.92 9.55 -2.77
N ALA A 219 12.66 9.25 -2.44
CA ALA A 219 11.54 10.09 -2.86
C ALA A 219 11.69 11.52 -2.36
N LYS A 220 12.10 11.68 -1.09
CA LYS A 220 12.38 12.98 -0.49
C LYS A 220 13.64 13.65 -1.06
N GLU A 221 14.67 12.87 -1.41
CA GLU A 221 15.89 13.40 -2.05
C GLU A 221 15.61 13.93 -3.46
N ILE A 222 14.73 13.28 -4.23
CA ILE A 222 14.36 13.67 -5.59
C ILE A 222 13.40 14.87 -5.58
N ASP A 223 12.35 14.80 -4.75
CA ASP A 223 11.40 15.89 -4.57
C ASP A 223 11.22 16.20 -3.08
N PRO A 224 11.93 17.21 -2.55
CA PRO A 224 11.78 17.63 -1.17
C PRO A 224 10.35 18.09 -0.80
N ASN A 225 9.57 18.50 -1.79
CA ASN A 225 8.21 19.01 -1.61
C ASN A 225 7.15 17.90 -1.60
N VAL A 226 7.41 16.71 -2.13
CA VAL A 226 6.43 15.61 -2.04
C VAL A 226 6.19 15.26 -0.58
N PHE A 227 4.95 15.08 -0.15
CA PHE A 227 4.71 14.48 1.17
C PHE A 227 5.01 12.99 1.10
N THR A 228 5.75 12.49 2.07
CA THR A 228 6.10 11.07 2.19
C THR A 228 5.31 10.45 3.32
N LYS A 229 4.79 9.26 3.09
CA LYS A 229 3.93 8.56 4.04
C LYS A 229 4.33 7.10 4.14
N SER A 230 4.17 6.55 5.34
CA SER A 230 4.31 5.13 5.57
C SER A 230 3.36 4.65 6.65
N GLY A 231 3.31 3.33 6.81
CA GLY A 231 2.44 2.66 7.75
C GLY A 231 3.07 1.41 8.32
N ILE A 232 2.65 1.09 9.55
CA ILE A 232 2.90 -0.20 10.19
C ILE A 232 1.59 -0.78 10.72
N MET A 233 1.51 -2.10 10.70
CA MET A 233 0.49 -2.85 11.40
C MET A 233 1.06 -3.41 12.70
N VAL A 234 0.31 -3.24 13.79
CA VAL A 234 0.66 -3.78 15.10
C VAL A 234 -0.18 -5.01 15.44
N GLY A 235 0.35 -5.90 16.27
CA GLY A 235 -0.23 -7.19 16.64
C GLY A 235 0.33 -8.39 15.89
N LEU A 236 1.45 -8.24 15.17
CA LEU A 236 2.14 -9.32 14.43
C LEU A 236 3.25 -9.98 15.27
N GLY A 237 3.54 -9.45 16.46
CA GLY A 237 4.56 -9.97 17.38
C GLY A 237 5.78 -9.06 17.52
N GLU A 238 5.68 -7.83 17.03
CA GLU A 238 6.60 -6.75 17.30
C GLU A 238 6.51 -6.29 18.77
N THR A 239 7.63 -5.80 19.29
CA THR A 239 7.71 -5.14 20.61
C THR A 239 7.55 -3.64 20.46
N ARG A 240 7.27 -2.95 21.57
CA ARG A 240 7.12 -1.49 21.58
C ARG A 240 8.43 -0.79 21.20
N GLU A 241 9.56 -1.31 21.66
CA GLU A 241 10.89 -0.81 21.37
C GLU A 241 11.21 -0.93 19.88
N GLU A 242 10.86 -2.05 19.25
CA GLU A 242 11.01 -2.22 17.81
C GLU A 242 10.12 -1.25 17.02
N ILE A 243 8.87 -1.00 17.46
CA ILE A 243 8.00 0.03 16.86
C ILE A 243 8.66 1.41 16.95
N MET A 244 9.22 1.75 18.11
CA MET A 244 9.90 3.03 18.32
C MET A 244 11.15 3.17 17.44
N GLN A 245 11.91 2.09 17.25
CA GLN A 245 13.05 2.09 16.33
C GLN A 245 12.59 2.33 14.87
N VAL A 246 11.50 1.68 14.43
CA VAL A 246 10.95 1.92 13.09
C VAL A 246 10.52 3.39 12.90
N MET A 247 9.98 4.01 13.96
CA MET A 247 9.68 5.45 13.92
C MET A 247 10.95 6.29 13.71
N ASP A 248 12.05 5.97 14.40
CA ASP A 248 13.33 6.67 14.25
C ASP A 248 13.94 6.47 12.86
N ASP A 249 13.85 5.25 12.32
CA ASP A 249 14.28 4.93 10.97
C ASP A 249 13.50 5.75 9.93
N MET A 250 12.17 5.77 10.03
CA MET A 250 11.29 6.55 9.16
C MET A 250 11.57 8.04 9.23
N ARG A 251 11.82 8.60 10.42
CA ARG A 251 12.20 10.00 10.58
C ARG A 251 13.56 10.30 9.97
N SER A 252 14.53 9.39 10.11
CA SER A 252 15.84 9.49 9.45
C SER A 252 15.74 9.47 7.92
N ALA A 253 14.73 8.77 7.38
CA ALA A 253 14.38 8.78 5.96
C ALA A 253 13.50 9.98 5.53
N GLY A 254 13.17 10.91 6.43
CA GLY A 254 12.38 12.10 6.11
C GLY A 254 10.88 11.85 5.93
N VAL A 255 10.34 10.72 6.42
CA VAL A 255 8.91 10.37 6.27
C VAL A 255 8.01 11.32 7.05
N ASP A 256 7.12 12.05 6.37
CA ASP A 256 6.27 13.09 6.98
C ASP A 256 5.10 12.53 7.80
N PHE A 257 4.45 11.48 7.30
CA PHE A 257 3.20 10.94 7.86
C PHE A 257 3.32 9.46 8.20
N LEU A 258 3.07 9.13 9.47
CA LEU A 258 2.97 7.76 9.95
C LEU A 258 1.51 7.33 10.21
N THR A 259 1.16 6.15 9.71
CA THR A 259 -0.08 5.44 10.08
C THR A 259 0.22 4.18 10.91
N ILE A 260 -0.56 3.94 11.96
CA ILE A 260 -0.42 2.76 12.83
C ILE A 260 -1.79 2.13 13.04
N GLY A 261 -1.98 0.92 12.51
CA GLY A 261 -3.25 0.19 12.56
C GLY A 261 -3.13 -1.19 13.20
N GLN A 262 -4.21 -1.74 13.73
CA GLN A 262 -4.23 -3.14 14.17
C GLN A 262 -4.21 -4.07 12.95
N TYR A 263 -3.29 -5.03 12.94
CA TYR A 263 -3.35 -6.17 12.04
C TYR A 263 -4.60 -7.01 12.34
N LEU A 264 -5.43 -7.22 11.31
CA LEU A 264 -6.59 -8.08 11.37
C LEU A 264 -6.39 -9.23 10.39
N GLN A 265 -6.29 -10.46 10.91
CA GLN A 265 -6.05 -11.65 10.10
C GLN A 265 -7.22 -11.89 9.12
N PRO A 266 -6.98 -11.90 7.79
CA PRO A 266 -8.05 -12.12 6.82
C PRO A 266 -8.64 -13.54 6.89
N SER A 267 -7.77 -14.56 6.90
CA SER A 267 -8.16 -15.97 6.95
C SER A 267 -7.17 -16.80 7.78
N PRO A 268 -7.51 -18.04 8.22
CA PRO A 268 -6.60 -18.87 9.01
C PRO A 268 -5.26 -19.20 8.33
N ARG A 269 -5.16 -19.02 7.00
CA ARG A 269 -3.93 -19.24 6.22
C ARG A 269 -2.95 -18.06 6.27
N HIS A 270 -3.37 -16.91 6.80
CA HIS A 270 -2.54 -15.71 6.95
C HIS A 270 -1.83 -15.73 8.31
N ALA A 271 -0.81 -14.87 8.46
CA ALA A 271 -0.08 -14.71 9.72
C ALA A 271 -1.05 -14.59 10.92
N PRO A 272 -0.82 -15.32 12.02
CA PRO A 272 -1.72 -15.24 13.17
C PRO A 272 -1.62 -13.86 13.84
N VAL A 273 -2.73 -13.37 14.39
CA VAL A 273 -2.69 -12.23 15.32
C VAL A 273 -1.99 -12.70 16.59
N VAL A 274 -0.91 -12.03 16.99
CA VAL A 274 -0.19 -12.30 18.24
C VAL A 274 -0.80 -11.53 19.40
N ARG A 275 -1.25 -10.29 19.14
CA ARG A 275 -1.88 -9.45 20.16
C ARG A 275 -2.88 -8.47 19.55
N PHE A 276 -4.01 -8.25 20.23
CA PHE A 276 -4.86 -7.09 19.99
C PHE A 276 -4.39 -5.94 20.89
N VAL A 277 -3.84 -4.91 20.27
CA VAL A 277 -3.31 -3.74 20.96
C VAL A 277 -4.48 -2.92 21.54
N PRO A 278 -4.44 -2.53 22.83
CA PRO A 278 -5.51 -1.73 23.43
C PRO A 278 -5.51 -0.29 22.88
N PRO A 279 -6.67 0.39 22.78
CA PRO A 279 -6.76 1.76 22.25
C PRO A 279 -5.84 2.78 22.91
N ALA A 280 -5.61 2.67 24.23
CA ALA A 280 -4.71 3.56 24.97
C ALA A 280 -3.25 3.48 24.48
N GLU A 281 -2.83 2.31 23.98
CA GLU A 281 -1.48 2.14 23.45
C GLU A 281 -1.32 2.79 22.08
N PHE A 282 -2.35 2.76 21.22
CA PHE A 282 -2.36 3.56 19.98
C PHE A 282 -2.24 5.06 20.29
N GLN A 283 -2.93 5.55 21.32
CA GLN A 283 -2.79 6.95 21.76
C GLN A 283 -1.36 7.27 22.21
N SER A 284 -0.72 6.37 22.96
CA SER A 284 0.67 6.52 23.37
C SER A 284 1.63 6.51 22.18
N LEU A 285 1.48 5.58 21.24
CA LEU A 285 2.28 5.51 20.01
C LEU A 285 2.10 6.77 19.15
N ARG A 286 0.89 7.33 19.10
CA ARG A 286 0.64 8.63 18.45
C ARG A 286 1.47 9.74 19.08
N GLN A 287 1.44 9.86 20.41
CA GLN A 287 2.20 10.90 21.13
C GLN A 287 3.70 10.75 20.90
N ILE A 288 4.22 9.52 20.93
CA ILE A 288 5.64 9.23 20.65
C ILE A 288 6.00 9.65 19.22
N GLY A 289 5.20 9.26 18.22
CA GLY A 289 5.46 9.65 16.84
C GLY A 289 5.44 11.17 16.65
N MET A 290 4.45 11.86 17.21
CA MET A 290 4.40 13.32 17.16
C MET A 290 5.64 13.96 17.83
N ALA A 291 6.09 13.44 18.98
CA ALA A 291 7.30 13.92 19.66
C ALA A 291 8.60 13.66 18.87
N LYS A 292 8.65 12.58 18.09
CA LYS A 292 9.76 12.29 17.15
C LYS A 292 9.75 13.17 15.90
N GLY A 293 8.72 14.00 15.71
CA GLY A 293 8.68 15.02 14.66
C GLY A 293 7.99 14.62 13.37
N PHE A 294 7.16 13.58 13.35
CA PHE A 294 6.23 13.38 12.22
C PHE A 294 5.29 14.58 12.12
N ALA A 295 5.02 15.05 10.90
CA ALA A 295 4.07 16.13 10.65
C ALA A 295 2.63 15.70 11.00
N LEU A 296 2.33 14.41 10.83
CA LEU A 296 1.07 13.82 11.22
C LEU A 296 1.27 12.36 11.67
N VAL A 297 0.50 11.93 12.68
CA VAL A 297 0.39 10.53 13.07
C VAL A 297 -1.07 10.15 13.24
N ALA A 298 -1.52 9.20 12.43
CA ALA A 298 -2.82 8.55 12.58
C ALA A 298 -2.60 7.19 13.24
N SER A 299 -3.18 6.98 14.42
CA SER A 299 -2.97 5.75 15.20
C SER A 299 -4.26 5.34 15.89
N SER A 300 -4.82 4.22 15.45
CA SER A 300 -6.03 3.63 16.03
C SER A 300 -6.16 2.17 15.57
N PRO A 301 -6.99 1.34 16.22
CA PRO A 301 -7.18 -0.04 15.77
C PRO A 301 -7.61 -0.16 14.31
N PHE A 302 -8.43 0.77 13.82
CA PHE A 302 -8.98 0.74 12.46
C PHE A 302 -8.24 1.63 11.46
N THR A 303 -7.16 2.30 11.87
CA THR A 303 -6.34 3.06 10.94
C THR A 303 -5.85 2.15 9.82
N ARG A 304 -5.97 2.64 8.59
CA ARG A 304 -5.42 2.07 7.36
C ARG A 304 -4.72 3.20 6.62
N SER A 305 -3.76 2.86 5.75
CA SER A 305 -3.00 3.86 5.02
C SER A 305 -3.90 4.84 4.26
N SER A 306 -5.06 4.43 3.76
CA SER A 306 -5.99 5.31 3.04
C SER A 306 -7.21 5.82 3.84
N TYR A 307 -7.31 5.50 5.13
CA TYR A 307 -8.42 5.94 5.97
C TYR A 307 -8.28 7.43 6.31
N HIS A 308 -9.33 8.23 6.06
CA HIS A 308 -9.34 9.70 6.23
C HIS A 308 -8.22 10.44 5.48
N ALA A 309 -7.71 9.88 4.38
CA ALA A 309 -6.55 10.42 3.65
C ALA A 309 -6.72 11.89 3.19
N GLY A 310 -7.92 12.28 2.72
CA GLY A 310 -8.17 13.67 2.32
C GLY A 310 -8.09 14.67 3.48
N ASP A 311 -8.70 14.35 4.62
CA ASP A 311 -8.65 15.18 5.84
C ASP A 311 -7.21 15.27 6.38
N ASP A 312 -6.48 14.15 6.31
CA ASP A 312 -5.10 14.07 6.76
C ASP A 312 -4.14 14.85 5.84
N PHE A 313 -4.38 14.83 4.52
CA PHE A 313 -3.63 15.66 3.58
C PHE A 313 -3.83 17.16 3.84
N ALA A 314 -5.05 17.60 4.11
CA ALA A 314 -5.32 18.99 4.47
C ALA A 314 -4.56 19.42 5.74
N LYS A 315 -4.47 18.54 6.75
CA LYS A 315 -3.68 18.77 7.97
C LYS A 315 -2.18 18.84 7.67
N LEU A 316 -1.66 17.95 6.81
CA LEU A 316 -0.25 17.97 6.39
C LEU A 316 0.12 19.28 5.70
N GLN A 317 -0.71 19.74 4.77
CA GLN A 317 -0.51 21.04 4.11
C GLN A 317 -0.52 22.19 5.13
N ALA A 318 -1.44 22.17 6.09
CA ALA A 318 -1.49 23.19 7.14
C ALA A 318 -0.23 23.17 8.03
N ALA A 319 0.24 21.98 8.41
CA ALA A 319 1.46 21.81 9.20
C ALA A 319 2.70 22.35 8.47
N ARG A 320 2.82 22.06 7.17
CA ARG A 320 3.92 22.59 6.35
C ARG A 320 3.87 24.12 6.26
N ARG A 321 2.71 24.70 5.95
CA ARG A 321 2.54 26.17 5.91
C ARG A 321 2.94 26.82 7.23
N ALA A 322 2.54 26.24 8.36
CA ALA A 322 2.90 26.74 9.69
C ALA A 322 4.40 26.61 9.99
N ALA A 323 5.08 25.58 9.49
CA ALA A 323 6.52 25.41 9.64
C ALA A 323 7.30 26.42 8.80
N THR A 324 6.92 26.64 7.53
CA THR A 324 7.56 27.61 6.64
C THR A 324 7.38 29.05 7.14
N ALA A 325 6.24 29.38 7.75
CA ALA A 325 5.99 30.72 8.29
C ALA A 325 6.79 31.05 9.58
N ARG A 326 7.49 30.07 10.17
CA ARG A 326 8.33 30.24 11.37
C ARG A 326 9.81 30.46 11.03
N ILE A 327 10.18 30.37 9.76
CA ILE A 327 11.52 30.60 9.21
C ILE A 327 11.53 32.01 8.61
#